data_AF-A0AAT9GNL5-F1
#
_entry.id   AF-A0AAT9GNL5-F1
#
_cell.length_a   1.000
_cell.length_b   1.000
_cell.length_c   1.000
_cell.angle_alpha   90.00
_cell.angle_beta   90.00
_cell.angle_gamma   90.00
#
_symmetry.space_group_name_H-M   'P 1'
#
loop_
_entity.id
_entity.type
_entity.pdbx_description
1 polymer ?
#
loop_
_entity_poly.entity_id
_entity_poly.type
_entity_poly.pdbx_seq_one_letter_code
_entity_poly.pdbx_strand_id
1 'polypeptide(L)'
;MDQPEGILIEEKEIKDLKDRKRLEELGYKIIKEKSDENIIKIFDEDKTVLLCDRNETIFRVKLLNSTLCRIMITDKLTSIIIFSTKRIRTFSFKIQRSTSIKGLRETYSRSNSYLDFIEKYINFLKENNDEKVIEWLKYFMKEKDGRKEEEEK
;
A
#
# COMPACT_ATOMS: atom_id res chain seq x y z
N MET A 1 5.22 20.96 3.09
CA MET A 1 3.81 20.50 3.16
C MET A 1 3.88 19.02 3.48
N ASP A 2 3.45 18.65 4.68
CA ASP A 2 3.42 17.25 5.09
C ASP A 2 2.45 16.49 4.20
N GLN A 3 2.89 15.34 3.70
CA GLN A 3 2.04 14.50 2.87
C GLN A 3 0.96 13.85 3.74
N PRO A 4 -0.29 13.77 3.27
CA PRO A 4 -1.33 13.05 3.99
C PRO A 4 -0.90 11.61 4.29
N GLU A 5 -1.10 11.14 5.51
CA GLU A 5 -0.68 9.80 5.94
C GLU A 5 -1.49 8.67 5.28
N GLY A 6 -2.66 9.00 4.71
CA GLY A 6 -3.62 8.07 4.13
C GLY A 6 -3.66 8.05 2.59
N ILE A 7 -4.81 7.68 2.07
CA ILE A 7 -5.19 7.56 0.66
C ILE A 7 -6.33 8.51 0.33
N LEU A 8 -7.32 8.63 1.20
CA LEU A 8 -8.51 9.46 1.04
C LEU A 8 -8.22 10.91 1.43
N ILE A 9 -8.50 11.82 0.50
CA ILE A 9 -8.44 13.27 0.69
C ILE A 9 -9.83 13.85 0.43
N GLU A 10 -10.37 14.61 1.38
CA GLU A 10 -11.65 15.27 1.18
C GLU A 10 -11.48 16.50 0.27
N GLU A 11 -12.43 16.77 -0.62
CA GLU A 11 -12.36 17.87 -1.58
C GLU A 11 -12.12 19.24 -0.92
N LYS A 12 -12.61 19.42 0.31
CA LYS A 12 -12.39 20.65 1.11
C LYS A 12 -10.93 20.88 1.52
N GLU A 13 -10.10 19.84 1.50
CA GLU A 13 -8.67 19.89 1.84
C GLU A 13 -7.80 20.31 0.64
N ILE A 14 -8.40 20.36 -0.56
CA ILE A 14 -7.72 20.67 -1.81
C ILE A 14 -7.70 22.18 -2.02
N LYS A 15 -6.51 22.73 -2.23
CA LYS A 15 -6.33 24.17 -2.42
C LYS A 15 -6.73 24.65 -3.81
N ASP A 16 -6.33 23.91 -4.83
CA ASP A 16 -6.54 24.26 -6.23
C ASP A 16 -6.45 23.04 -7.17
N LEU A 17 -6.71 23.25 -8.46
CA LEU A 17 -6.68 22.21 -9.49
C LEU A 17 -5.28 21.60 -9.71
N LYS A 18 -4.21 22.35 -9.46
CA LYS A 18 -2.83 21.86 -9.61
C LYS A 18 -2.50 20.89 -8.47
N ASP A 19 -2.92 21.22 -7.26
CA ASP A 19 -2.76 20.35 -6.10
C ASP A 19 -3.56 19.06 -6.25
N ARG A 20 -4.80 19.15 -6.77
CA ARG A 20 -5.61 17.98 -7.14
C ARG A 20 -4.87 17.02 -8.06
N LYS A 21 -4.36 17.51 -9.20
CA LYS A 21 -3.65 16.68 -10.18
C LYS A 21 -2.42 16.02 -9.56
N ARG A 22 -1.63 16.79 -8.80
CA ARG A 22 -0.45 16.28 -8.09
C ARG A 22 -0.80 15.15 -7.11
N LEU A 23 -1.89 15.30 -6.35
CA LEU A 23 -2.34 14.27 -5.41
C LEU A 23 -2.85 13.02 -6.14
N GLU A 24 -3.62 13.17 -7.21
CA GLU A 24 -4.08 12.06 -8.05
C GLU A 24 -2.90 11.29 -8.68
N GLU A 25 -1.86 11.99 -9.16
CA GLU A 25 -0.62 11.39 -9.69
C GLU A 25 0.17 10.60 -8.64
N LEU A 26 0.14 11.05 -7.38
CA LEU A 26 0.71 10.34 -6.23
C LEU A 26 -0.18 9.20 -5.71
N GLY A 27 -1.28 8.92 -6.43
CA GLY A 27 -2.22 7.87 -6.09
C GLY A 27 -3.07 8.19 -4.87
N TYR A 28 -3.36 9.45 -4.55
CA TYR A 28 -4.42 9.76 -3.56
C TYR A 28 -5.79 9.67 -4.23
N LYS A 29 -6.81 9.30 -3.43
CA LYS A 29 -8.20 9.29 -3.85
C LYS A 29 -8.93 10.50 -3.27
N ILE A 30 -9.37 11.37 -4.16
CA ILE A 30 -10.18 12.53 -3.80
C ILE A 30 -11.64 12.11 -3.69
N ILE A 31 -12.27 12.49 -2.58
CA ILE A 31 -13.67 12.19 -2.26
C ILE A 31 -14.35 13.43 -1.68
N LYS A 32 -15.68 13.49 -1.71
CA LYS A 32 -16.41 14.60 -1.09
C LYS A 32 -16.30 14.56 0.44
N GLU A 33 -16.52 13.38 1.01
CA GLU A 33 -16.51 13.13 2.46
C GLU A 33 -16.21 11.65 2.73
N LYS A 34 -15.47 11.35 3.81
CA LYS A 34 -15.16 9.97 4.22
C LYS A 34 -16.39 9.24 4.75
N SER A 35 -16.83 8.24 4.00
CA SER A 35 -17.91 7.31 4.37
C SER A 35 -17.38 6.03 5.01
N ASP A 36 -18.27 5.13 5.43
CA ASP A 36 -17.87 3.83 6.00
C ASP A 36 -17.26 2.87 4.96
N GLU A 37 -17.57 3.04 3.68
CA GLU A 37 -16.92 2.34 2.56
C GLU A 37 -16.65 3.30 1.40
N ASN A 38 -15.38 3.60 1.14
CA ASN A 38 -14.95 4.52 0.09
C ASN A 38 -14.28 3.74 -1.05
N ILE A 39 -14.77 3.93 -2.28
CA ILE A 39 -14.16 3.32 -3.47
C ILE A 39 -12.85 4.03 -3.78
N ILE A 40 -11.77 3.26 -3.81
CA ILE A 40 -10.44 3.73 -4.20
C ILE A 40 -10.26 3.57 -5.70
N LYS A 41 -10.45 2.33 -6.18
CA LYS A 41 -10.21 1.96 -7.57
C LYS A 41 -11.18 0.88 -8.03
N ILE A 42 -11.59 0.97 -9.28
CA ILE A 42 -12.23 -0.12 -10.02
C ILE A 42 -11.16 -0.68 -10.97
N PHE A 43 -10.94 -1.98 -10.93
CA PHE A 43 -10.02 -2.67 -11.83
C PHE A 43 -10.78 -3.08 -13.10
N ASP A 44 -10.34 -2.59 -14.25
CA ASP A 44 -11.12 -2.67 -15.48
C ASP A 44 -11.16 -4.09 -16.08
N GLU A 45 -10.09 -4.86 -15.90
CA GLU A 45 -9.94 -6.19 -16.52
C GLU A 45 -10.89 -7.22 -15.90
N ASP A 46 -11.02 -7.21 -14.57
CA ASP A 46 -11.79 -8.21 -13.82
C ASP A 46 -13.02 -7.63 -13.10
N LYS A 47 -13.28 -6.33 -13.28
CA LYS A 47 -14.40 -5.59 -12.68
C LYS A 47 -14.45 -5.67 -11.15
N THR A 48 -13.30 -5.93 -10.52
CA THR A 48 -13.19 -5.91 -9.07
C THR A 48 -13.05 -4.48 -8.56
N VAL A 49 -13.45 -4.24 -7.31
CA VAL A 49 -13.44 -2.91 -6.69
C VAL A 49 -12.59 -2.95 -5.42
N LEU A 50 -11.57 -2.10 -5.37
CA LEU A 50 -10.80 -1.80 -4.16
C LEU A 50 -11.48 -0.66 -3.40
N LEU A 51 -11.75 -0.91 -2.12
CA LEU A 51 -12.42 0.00 -1.22
C LEU A 51 -11.78 -0.01 0.17
N CYS A 52 -11.99 1.05 0.95
CA CYS A 52 -11.49 1.19 2.31
C CYS A 52 -12.52 1.77 3.26
N ASP A 53 -12.32 1.52 4.56
CA ASP A 53 -13.08 2.15 5.63
C ASP A 53 -12.69 3.61 5.85
N ARG A 54 -13.51 4.35 6.62
CA ARG A 54 -13.26 5.75 6.98
C ARG A 54 -11.87 5.99 7.58
N ASN A 55 -11.37 5.05 8.38
CA ASN A 55 -10.09 5.17 9.08
C ASN A 55 -8.90 4.68 8.24
N GLU A 56 -9.16 4.14 7.05
CA GLU A 56 -8.13 3.65 6.13
C GLU A 56 -7.24 2.58 6.79
N THR A 57 -7.87 1.75 7.61
CA THR A 57 -7.24 0.63 8.32
C THR A 57 -7.56 -0.70 7.68
N ILE A 58 -8.72 -0.81 7.03
CA ILE A 58 -9.20 -2.01 6.38
C ILE A 58 -9.52 -1.69 4.92
N PHE A 59 -8.80 -2.35 4.03
CA PHE A 59 -9.06 -2.33 2.60
C PHE A 59 -9.64 -3.67 2.19
N ARG A 60 -10.53 -3.65 1.20
CA ARG A 60 -11.21 -4.83 0.67
C ARG A 60 -11.16 -4.77 -0.83
N VAL A 61 -10.92 -5.92 -1.45
CA VAL A 61 -11.21 -6.10 -2.87
C VAL A 61 -12.46 -6.97 -2.98
N LYS A 62 -13.48 -6.45 -3.66
CA LYS A 62 -14.76 -7.13 -3.86
C LYS A 62 -14.99 -7.40 -5.35
N LEU A 63 -15.66 -8.52 -5.63
CA LEU A 63 -16.36 -8.75 -6.90
C LEU A 63 -17.83 -8.97 -6.57
N LEU A 64 -18.69 -8.07 -7.02
CA LEU A 64 -20.10 -8.02 -6.59
C LEU A 64 -20.16 -7.97 -5.03
N ASN A 65 -20.84 -8.93 -4.41
CA ASN A 65 -20.97 -9.04 -2.95
C ASN A 65 -19.89 -9.91 -2.30
N SER A 66 -19.01 -10.53 -3.10
CA SER A 66 -17.98 -11.44 -2.62
C SER A 66 -16.69 -10.69 -2.29
N THR A 67 -16.17 -10.85 -1.07
CA THR A 67 -14.85 -10.33 -0.70
C THR A 67 -13.78 -11.30 -1.17
N LEU A 68 -12.93 -10.84 -2.09
CA LEU A 68 -11.80 -11.61 -2.63
C LEU A 68 -10.55 -11.46 -1.77
N CYS A 69 -10.33 -10.26 -1.23
CA CYS A 69 -9.17 -9.95 -0.41
C CYS A 69 -9.53 -8.93 0.66
N ARG A 70 -8.88 -9.06 1.83
CA ARG A 70 -8.88 -8.05 2.89
C ARG A 70 -7.44 -7.71 3.25
N ILE A 71 -7.13 -6.43 3.27
CA ILE A 71 -5.84 -5.89 3.72
C ILE A 71 -6.12 -5.10 5.00
N MET A 72 -5.40 -5.39 6.07
CA MET A 72 -5.50 -4.70 7.35
C MET A 72 -4.16 -4.03 7.63
N ILE A 73 -4.14 -2.71 7.78
CA ILE A 73 -2.94 -1.91 8.00
C ILE A 73 -3.06 -1.25 9.37
N THR A 74 -2.20 -1.69 10.29
CA THR A 74 -2.01 -1.09 11.62
C THR A 74 -0.69 -0.31 11.63
N ASP A 75 -0.36 0.33 12.74
CA ASP A 75 0.87 1.12 12.87
C ASP A 75 2.16 0.32 12.61
N LYS A 76 2.15 -0.97 12.96
CA LYS A 76 3.35 -1.83 12.96
C LYS A 76 3.22 -3.09 12.10
N LEU A 77 2.01 -3.42 11.66
CA LEU A 77 1.71 -4.67 10.99
C LEU A 77 0.73 -4.45 9.84
N THR A 78 1.05 -5.05 8.70
CA THR A 78 0.14 -5.19 7.57
C THR A 78 -0.16 -6.65 7.33
N SER A 79 -1.45 -6.99 7.31
CA SER A 79 -1.92 -8.35 7.04
C SER A 79 -2.79 -8.38 5.77
N ILE A 80 -2.56 -9.37 4.92
CA ILE A 80 -3.31 -9.59 3.69
C ILE A 80 -3.96 -10.97 3.78
N ILE A 81 -5.28 -11.03 3.67
CA ILE A 81 -6.09 -12.25 3.67
C ILE A 81 -6.72 -12.39 2.29
N ILE A 82 -6.33 -13.43 1.57
CA ILE A 82 -6.88 -13.78 0.26
C ILE A 82 -7.88 -14.94 0.44
N PHE A 83 -9.11 -14.70 0.03
CA PHE A 83 -10.18 -15.69 0.03
C PHE A 83 -10.22 -16.37 -1.35
N SER A 84 -9.89 -17.66 -1.38
CA SER A 84 -10.10 -18.51 -2.55
C SER A 84 -11.05 -19.63 -2.20
N THR A 85 -11.72 -20.20 -3.22
CA THR A 85 -12.66 -21.32 -3.05
C THR A 85 -12.04 -22.56 -2.40
N LYS A 86 -10.72 -22.76 -2.54
CA LYS A 86 -10.02 -23.94 -2.03
C LYS A 86 -9.32 -23.70 -0.69
N ARG A 87 -8.84 -22.48 -0.42
CA ARG A 87 -8.05 -22.15 0.77
C ARG A 87 -8.05 -20.65 1.05
N ILE A 88 -7.98 -20.31 2.33
CA ILE A 88 -7.66 -18.95 2.78
C ILE A 88 -6.13 -18.85 2.88
N ARG A 89 -5.54 -17.80 2.30
CA ARG A 89 -4.11 -17.49 2.44
C ARG A 89 -3.97 -16.21 3.24
N THR A 90 -3.11 -16.24 4.25
CA THR A 90 -2.81 -15.07 5.09
C THR A 90 -1.33 -14.75 5.01
N PHE A 91 -1.01 -13.50 4.74
CA PHE A 91 0.32 -12.94 4.78
C PHE A 91 0.36 -11.86 5.87
N SER A 92 1.43 -11.82 6.65
CA SER A 92 1.63 -10.79 7.67
C SER A 92 3.04 -10.24 7.54
N PHE A 93 3.14 -8.92 7.54
CA PHE A 93 4.39 -8.18 7.34
C PHE A 93 4.54 -7.16 8.46
N LYS A 94 5.69 -7.17 9.13
CA LYS A 94 6.05 -6.12 10.08
C LYS A 94 6.60 -4.94 9.28
N ILE A 95 5.80 -3.89 9.17
CA ILE A 95 6.09 -2.73 8.33
C ILE A 95 5.31 -1.53 8.87
N GLN A 96 5.90 -0.34 8.80
CA GLN A 96 5.25 0.89 9.22
C GLN A 96 4.03 1.21 8.33
N ARG A 97 2.94 1.69 8.95
CA ARG A 97 1.71 2.10 8.26
C ARG A 97 1.95 3.02 7.06
N SER A 98 2.75 4.06 7.22
CA SER A 98 3.06 5.04 6.16
C SER A 98 3.69 4.38 4.93
N THR A 99 4.68 3.50 5.14
CA THR A 99 5.33 2.72 4.07
C THR A 99 4.34 1.77 3.40
N SER A 100 3.51 1.08 4.20
CA SER A 100 2.49 0.16 3.69
C SER A 100 1.44 0.87 2.82
N ILE A 101 0.97 2.04 3.26
CA ILE A 101 0.00 2.87 2.53
C ILE A 101 0.62 3.44 1.26
N LYS A 102 1.87 3.91 1.31
CA LYS A 102 2.62 4.35 0.12
C LYS A 102 2.70 3.23 -0.92
N GLY A 103 3.12 2.03 -0.51
CA GLY A 103 3.17 0.87 -1.40
C GLY A 103 1.80 0.53 -1.99
N LEU A 104 0.73 0.66 -1.20
CA LEU A 104 -0.64 0.40 -1.65
C LEU A 104 -1.04 1.39 -2.76
N ARG A 105 -0.77 2.70 -2.58
CA ARG A 105 -1.02 3.75 -3.58
C ARG A 105 -0.25 3.52 -4.88
N GLU A 106 1.04 3.23 -4.78
CA GLU A 106 1.89 3.01 -5.94
C GLU A 106 1.45 1.77 -6.73
N THR A 107 1.01 0.72 -6.04
CA THR A 107 0.61 -0.54 -6.69
C THR A 107 -0.76 -0.46 -7.33
N TYR A 108 -1.82 -0.03 -6.64
CA TYR A 108 -3.15 0.00 -7.29
C TYR A 108 -3.20 0.98 -8.46
N SER A 109 -2.46 2.09 -8.39
CA SER A 109 -2.46 3.10 -9.46
C SER A 109 -1.90 2.54 -10.77
N ARG A 110 -0.97 1.58 -10.69
CA ARG A 110 -0.27 0.95 -11.82
C ARG A 110 -0.79 -0.44 -12.19
N SER A 111 -1.87 -0.90 -11.54
CA SER A 111 -2.41 -2.24 -11.75
C SER A 111 -3.76 -2.18 -12.48
N ASN A 112 -3.97 -3.10 -13.43
CA ASN A 112 -5.20 -3.16 -14.23
C ASN A 112 -6.20 -4.22 -13.75
N SER A 113 -5.70 -5.23 -13.03
CA SER A 113 -6.49 -6.30 -12.39
C SER A 113 -6.16 -6.44 -10.91
N TYR A 114 -7.06 -7.09 -10.16
CA TYR A 114 -6.88 -7.46 -8.77
C TYR A 114 -5.69 -8.40 -8.55
N LEU A 115 -5.49 -9.38 -9.45
CA LEU A 115 -4.40 -10.34 -9.32
C LEU A 115 -3.04 -9.64 -9.45
N ASP A 116 -2.89 -8.80 -10.47
CA ASP A 116 -1.69 -7.97 -10.67
C ASP A 116 -1.43 -7.04 -9.48
N PHE A 117 -2.48 -6.39 -8.98
CA PHE A 117 -2.41 -5.54 -7.79
C PHE A 117 -1.89 -6.28 -6.56
N ILE A 118 -2.51 -7.42 -6.21
CA ILE A 118 -2.14 -8.17 -5.01
C ILE A 118 -0.75 -8.76 -5.11
N GLU A 119 -0.36 -9.27 -6.28
CA GLU A 119 0.98 -9.80 -6.49
C GLU A 119 2.04 -8.71 -6.30
N LYS A 120 1.88 -7.57 -6.99
CA LYS A 120 2.79 -6.41 -6.85
C LYS A 120 2.83 -5.90 -5.41
N TYR A 121 1.69 -5.82 -4.73
CA TYR A 121 1.64 -5.30 -3.37
C TYR A 121 2.28 -6.25 -2.35
N ILE A 122 2.03 -7.55 -2.47
CA ILE A 122 2.71 -8.56 -1.63
C ILE A 122 4.23 -8.50 -1.85
N ASN A 123 4.68 -8.36 -3.10
CA ASN A 123 6.11 -8.26 -3.40
C ASN A 123 6.73 -6.99 -2.79
N PHE A 124 6.06 -5.84 -2.92
CA PHE A 124 6.48 -4.61 -2.25
C PHE A 124 6.65 -4.81 -0.73
N LEU A 125 5.68 -5.44 -0.06
CA LEU A 125 5.74 -5.69 1.38
C LEU A 125 6.85 -6.68 1.78
N LYS A 126 7.13 -7.68 0.94
CA LYS A 126 8.25 -8.62 1.15
C LYS A 126 9.60 -7.94 1.05
N GLU A 127 9.75 -6.94 0.20
CA GLU A 127 11.02 -6.24 -0.01
C GLU A 127 11.25 -5.10 0.99
N ASN A 128 10.18 -4.57 1.59
CA ASN A 128 10.23 -3.37 2.43
C ASN A 128 9.81 -3.60 3.90
N ASN A 129 9.69 -4.86 4.34
CA ASN A 129 9.43 -5.14 5.76
C ASN A 129 10.68 -4.93 6.63
N ASP A 130 10.45 -4.74 7.93
CA ASP A 130 11.49 -4.46 8.93
C ASP A 130 12.64 -5.46 8.88
N GLU A 131 12.36 -6.76 8.71
CA GLU A 131 13.39 -7.80 8.69
C GLU A 131 14.34 -7.62 7.50
N LYS A 132 13.78 -7.37 6.31
CA LYS A 132 14.57 -7.12 5.09
C LYS A 132 15.32 -5.80 5.15
N VAL A 133 14.72 -4.75 5.70
CA VAL A 133 15.41 -3.47 5.88
C VAL A 133 16.58 -3.61 6.85
N ILE A 134 16.40 -4.34 7.97
CA ILE A 134 17.47 -4.63 8.93
C ILE A 134 18.58 -5.47 8.30
N GLU A 135 18.22 -6.50 7.52
CA GLU A 135 19.19 -7.33 6.79
C GLU A 135 20.03 -6.50 5.82
N TRP A 136 19.39 -5.64 5.03
CA TRP A 136 20.06 -4.71 4.11
C TRP A 136 20.99 -3.73 4.86
N LEU A 137 20.52 -3.14 5.96
CA LEU A 137 21.35 -2.23 6.79
C LEU A 137 22.61 -2.93 7.33
N LYS A 138 22.47 -4.17 7.81
CA LYS A 138 23.60 -4.98 8.28
C LYS A 138 24.61 -5.24 7.16
N TYR A 139 24.14 -5.55 5.95
CA TYR A 139 25.00 -5.74 4.80
C TYR A 139 25.73 -4.45 4.41
N PHE A 140 24.99 -3.33 4.32
CA PHE A 140 25.53 -2.02 3.99
C PHE A 140 26.62 -1.56 4.97
N MET A 141 26.42 -1.77 6.27
CA MET A 141 27.43 -1.44 7.29
C MET A 141 28.71 -2.27 7.11
N LYS A 142 28.59 -3.58 6.82
CA LYS A 142 29.74 -4.45 6.59
C LYS A 142 30.56 -4.03 5.37
N GLU A 143 29.91 -3.67 4.27
CA GLU A 143 30.62 -3.17 3.08
C GLU A 143 31.33 -1.84 3.35
N LYS A 144 30.74 -0.96 4.17
CA LYS A 144 31.35 0.32 4.54
C LYS A 144 32.60 0.13 5.40
N ASP A 145 32.59 -0.82 6.33
CA ASP A 145 33.74 -1.12 7.18
C ASP A 145 34.86 -1.80 6.36
N GLY A 146 34.51 -2.71 5.45
CA GLY A 146 35.48 -3.34 4.54
C GLY A 146 36.19 -2.36 3.60
N ARG A 147 35.49 -1.31 3.12
CA ARG A 147 36.11 -0.26 2.30
C ARG A 147 37.07 0.65 3.07
N LYS A 148 36.85 0.86 4.37
CA LYS A 148 37.76 1.64 5.22
C LYS A 148 39.07 0.90 5.49
N GLU A 149 39.02 -0.43 5.65
CA GLU A 149 40.22 -1.25 5.82
C GLU A 149 41.09 -1.36 4.55
N GLU A 150 40.51 -1.13 3.37
CA GLU A 150 41.24 -1.04 2.09
C GLU A 150 41.84 0.34 1.83
N GLU A 151 41.24 1.42 2.34
CA GLU A 151 41.78 2.79 2.21
C GLU A 151 42.90 3.11 3.23
N GLU A 152 43.02 2.32 4.31
CA GLU A 152 44.06 2.46 5.35
C GLU A 152 45.28 1.54 5.15
N LYS A 153 45.35 0.79 4.03
CA LYS A 153 46.51 -0.02 3.62
C LYS A 153 47.22 0.57 2.41
#